data_AF-A0A6P3YC61-F1
#
_entry.id   AF-A0A6P3YC61-F1
#
_cell.length_a   1.000
_cell.length_b   1.000
_cell.length_c   1.000
_cell.angle_alpha   90.00
_cell.angle_beta   90.00
_cell.angle_gamma   90.00
#
_symmetry.space_group_name_H-M   'P 1'
#
loop_
_entity.id
_entity.type
_entity.pdbx_description
1 polymer ?
#
loop_
_entity_poly.entity_id
_entity_poly.type
_entity_poly.pdbx_seq_one_letter_code
_entity_poly.pdbx_strand_id
1 'polypeptide(L)'
;MKTLIIIISVLAITVKIYGLNIERLRRFYDSITKCSQELGIPLTEGHADVVLCAIIKDGQVFDENGAFVKEATFKALEDGISDTNKLEQAKQIFEKCYDDANQKDLTSEERKKEINSCSYSTVSFFDKLS
;
A
#
# COMPACT_ATOMS: atom_id res chain seq x y z
N MET A 1 0.47 13.36 -38.88
CA MET A 1 -0.04 12.05 -38.42
C MET A 1 0.97 11.27 -37.58
N LYS A 2 2.21 11.03 -38.04
CA LYS A 2 3.20 10.24 -37.29
C LYS A 2 3.59 10.83 -35.92
N THR A 3 3.75 12.15 -35.83
CA THR A 3 4.06 12.86 -34.57
C THR A 3 2.93 12.79 -33.54
N LEU A 4 1.67 12.93 -33.97
CA LEU A 4 0.50 12.79 -33.09
C LEU A 4 0.37 11.36 -32.54
N ILE A 5 0.64 10.35 -33.37
CA ILE A 5 0.61 8.93 -32.94
C ILE A 5 1.68 8.67 -31.88
N ILE A 6 2.89 9.21 -32.05
CA ILE A 6 3.98 9.06 -31.07
C ILE A 6 3.63 9.75 -29.75
N ILE A 7 3.08 10.97 -29.79
CA ILE A 7 2.66 11.71 -28.60
C ILE A 7 1.55 10.96 -27.84
N ILE A 8 0.54 10.46 -28.55
CA ILE A 8 -0.56 9.68 -27.94
C ILE A 8 -0.04 8.37 -27.33
N SER A 9 0.91 7.71 -28.00
CA SER A 9 1.52 6.47 -27.49
C SER A 9 2.33 6.71 -26.22
N VAL A 10 3.14 7.77 -26.19
CA VAL A 10 3.93 8.15 -25.01
C VAL A 10 3.02 8.57 -23.86
N LEU A 11 1.95 9.34 -24.12
CA LEU A 11 0.95 9.70 -23.11
C LEU A 11 0.21 8.47 -22.55
N ALA A 12 -0.15 7.50 -23.39
CA ALA A 12 -0.82 6.29 -22.94
C ALA A 12 0.09 5.43 -22.04
N ILE A 13 1.40 5.43 -22.30
CA ILE A 13 2.39 4.71 -21.50
C ILE A 13 2.67 5.44 -20.19
N THR A 14 2.81 6.78 -20.21
CA THR A 14 3.02 7.57 -18.98
C THR A 14 1.81 7.54 -18.05
N VAL A 15 0.58 7.52 -18.57
CA VAL A 15 -0.63 7.35 -17.75
C VAL A 15 -0.68 5.98 -17.08
N LYS A 16 -0.11 4.91 -17.66
CA LYS A 16 -0.02 3.61 -16.97
C LYS A 16 1.07 3.54 -15.90
N ILE A 17 2.11 4.37 -16.00
CA ILE A 17 3.26 4.36 -15.09
C ILE A 17 3.08 5.37 -13.93
N TYR A 18 2.44 6.51 -14.21
CA TYR A 18 2.21 7.61 -13.27
C TYR A 18 0.73 7.88 -12.96
N GLY A 19 -0.19 7.22 -13.66
CA GLY A 19 -1.61 7.32 -13.37
C GLY A 19 -2.01 6.33 -12.28
N LEU A 20 -2.81 6.83 -11.34
CA LEU A 20 -3.51 6.07 -10.33
C LEU A 20 -3.97 4.70 -10.86
N ASN A 21 -3.46 3.62 -10.30
CA ASN A 21 -3.92 2.28 -10.63
C ASN A 21 -5.23 1.96 -9.89
N ILE A 22 -6.33 2.53 -10.39
CA ILE A 22 -7.68 2.40 -9.81
C ILE A 22 -8.08 0.93 -9.63
N GLU A 23 -7.73 0.05 -10.57
CA GLU A 23 -8.04 -1.38 -10.49
C GLU A 23 -7.35 -2.04 -9.29
N ARG A 24 -6.07 -1.73 -9.06
CA ARG A 24 -5.32 -2.22 -7.90
C ARG A 24 -5.96 -1.72 -6.60
N LEU A 25 -6.23 -0.42 -6.52
CA LEU A 25 -6.79 0.17 -5.32
C LEU A 25 -8.17 -0.45 -5.02
N ARG A 26 -9.02 -0.69 -6.03
CA ARG A 26 -10.28 -1.44 -5.87
C ARG A 26 -10.06 -2.86 -5.34
N ARG A 27 -9.10 -3.62 -5.91
CA ARG A 27 -8.76 -4.97 -5.43
C ARG A 27 -8.30 -4.98 -3.97
N PHE A 28 -7.59 -3.93 -3.54
CA PHE A 28 -7.17 -3.79 -2.16
C PHE A 28 -8.38 -3.62 -1.21
N TYR A 29 -9.35 -2.75 -1.54
CA TYR A 29 -10.58 -2.61 -0.74
C TYR A 29 -11.44 -3.88 -0.75
N ASP A 30 -11.55 -4.56 -1.89
CA ASP A 30 -12.22 -5.87 -1.96
C ASP A 30 -11.53 -6.90 -1.04
N SER A 31 -10.19 -6.82 -0.95
CA SER A 31 -9.40 -7.67 -0.06
C SER A 31 -9.62 -7.33 1.41
N ILE A 32 -9.83 -6.05 1.76
CA ILE A 32 -10.22 -5.65 3.13
C ILE A 32 -11.54 -6.32 3.53
N THR A 33 -12.56 -6.27 2.67
CA THR A 33 -13.86 -6.92 2.95
C THR A 33 -13.70 -8.42 3.14
N LYS A 34 -12.94 -9.10 2.28
CA LYS A 34 -12.68 -10.54 2.41
C LYS A 34 -11.90 -10.88 3.68
N CYS A 35 -10.86 -10.11 4.00
CA CYS A 35 -10.05 -10.31 5.19
C CYS A 35 -10.85 -10.09 6.48
N SER A 36 -11.73 -9.10 6.51
CA SER A 36 -12.67 -8.89 7.62
C SER A 36 -13.56 -10.12 7.84
N GLN A 37 -14.09 -10.72 6.76
CA GLN A 37 -14.88 -11.94 6.83
C GLN A 37 -14.06 -13.15 7.28
N GLU A 38 -12.87 -13.35 6.71
CA GLU A 38 -11.96 -14.46 7.05
C GLU A 38 -11.50 -14.42 8.51
N LEU A 39 -11.27 -13.22 9.05
CA LEU A 39 -10.84 -13.02 10.43
C LEU A 39 -12.00 -12.91 11.44
N GLY A 40 -13.24 -12.79 10.97
CA GLY A 40 -14.42 -12.57 11.82
C GLY A 40 -14.42 -11.21 12.54
N ILE A 41 -13.71 -10.20 12.00
CA ILE A 41 -13.56 -8.87 12.59
C ILE A 41 -14.47 -7.88 11.84
N PRO A 42 -15.37 -7.14 12.51
CA PRO A 42 -16.20 -6.14 11.85
C PRO A 42 -15.39 -5.03 11.17
N LEU A 43 -15.80 -4.60 9.97
CA LEU A 43 -15.17 -3.48 9.24
C LEU A 43 -15.18 -2.16 10.03
N THR A 44 -16.15 -1.99 10.94
CA THR A 44 -16.31 -0.79 11.77
C THR A 44 -15.21 -0.63 12.81
N GLU A 45 -14.48 -1.69 13.14
CA GLU A 45 -13.47 -1.66 14.21
C GLU A 45 -12.08 -1.30 13.69
N GLY A 46 -11.85 -1.30 12.37
CA GLY A 46 -10.58 -0.89 11.75
C GLY A 46 -9.39 -1.58 12.42
N HIS A 47 -9.10 -2.82 12.03
CA HIS A 47 -8.02 -3.60 12.62
C HIS A 47 -6.77 -3.68 11.73
N ALA A 48 -5.61 -3.49 12.36
CA ALA A 48 -4.31 -3.67 11.71
C ALA A 48 -4.17 -5.05 11.05
N ASP A 49 -4.72 -6.11 11.66
CA ASP A 49 -4.68 -7.46 11.10
C ASP A 49 -5.49 -7.62 9.81
N VAL A 50 -6.64 -6.92 9.71
CA VAL A 50 -7.45 -6.90 8.47
C VAL A 50 -6.67 -6.22 7.36
N VAL A 51 -5.99 -5.11 7.67
CA VAL A 51 -5.14 -4.39 6.70
C VAL A 51 -3.95 -5.25 6.29
N LEU A 52 -3.25 -5.89 7.23
CA LEU A 52 -2.13 -6.77 6.90
C LEU A 52 -2.57 -7.92 5.98
N CYS A 53 -3.70 -8.55 6.27
CA CYS A 53 -4.27 -9.58 5.41
C CYS A 53 -4.55 -9.04 3.99
N ALA A 54 -5.11 -7.84 3.86
CA ALA A 54 -5.38 -7.23 2.56
C ALA A 54 -4.09 -6.92 1.78
N ILE A 55 -3.06 -6.43 2.48
CA ILE A 55 -1.72 -6.19 1.91
C ILE A 55 -1.10 -7.50 1.42
N ILE A 56 -1.21 -8.59 2.19
CA ILE A 56 -0.74 -9.94 1.80
C ILE A 56 -1.44 -10.43 0.54
N LYS A 57 -2.75 -10.24 0.42
CA LYS A 57 -3.50 -10.61 -0.78
C LYS A 57 -3.18 -9.73 -1.99
N ASP A 58 -2.86 -8.45 -1.81
CA ASP A 58 -2.38 -7.57 -2.89
C ASP A 58 -1.00 -8.02 -3.40
N GLY A 59 -0.11 -8.41 -2.48
CA GLY A 59 1.20 -9.02 -2.79
C GLY A 59 2.21 -8.08 -3.45
N GLN A 60 1.86 -6.81 -3.70
CA GLN A 60 2.69 -5.88 -4.47
C GLN A 60 3.82 -5.22 -3.66
N VAL A 61 3.74 -5.26 -2.33
CA VAL A 61 4.69 -4.58 -1.44
C VAL A 61 5.67 -5.55 -0.78
N PHE A 62 5.60 -6.84 -1.13
CA PHE A 62 6.48 -7.87 -0.62
C PHE A 62 7.48 -8.34 -1.68
N ASP A 63 8.69 -8.70 -1.26
CA ASP A 63 9.65 -9.41 -2.08
C ASP A 63 9.32 -10.91 -2.16
N GLU A 64 10.16 -11.68 -2.86
CA GLU A 64 10.04 -13.13 -2.99
C GLU A 64 10.15 -13.90 -1.66
N ASN A 65 10.73 -13.28 -0.63
CA ASN A 65 10.86 -13.83 0.72
C ASN A 65 9.70 -13.40 1.63
N GLY A 66 8.73 -12.64 1.08
CA GLY A 66 7.61 -12.10 1.83
C GLY A 66 7.97 -10.94 2.75
N ALA A 67 9.12 -10.29 2.59
CA ALA A 67 9.51 -9.12 3.35
C ALA A 67 9.01 -7.84 2.67
N PHE A 68 8.65 -6.81 3.46
CA PHE A 68 8.24 -5.52 2.90
C PHE A 68 9.37 -4.89 2.06
N VAL A 69 9.04 -4.36 0.89
CA VAL A 69 9.95 -3.59 0.04
C VAL A 69 9.61 -2.11 0.18
N LYS A 70 10.54 -1.31 0.73
CA LYS A 70 10.30 0.10 1.08
C LYS A 70 9.81 0.91 -0.13
N GLU A 71 10.46 0.78 -1.28
CA GLU A 71 10.09 1.51 -2.50
C GLU A 71 8.71 1.10 -3.04
N ALA A 72 8.38 -0.20 -2.96
CA ALA A 72 7.08 -0.69 -3.40
C ALA A 72 5.95 -0.20 -2.48
N THR A 73 6.21 -0.12 -1.17
CA THR A 73 5.27 0.48 -0.22
C THR A 73 5.09 1.97 -0.45
N PHE A 74 6.17 2.72 -0.71
CA PHE A 74 6.06 4.15 -1.04
C PHE A 74 5.21 4.39 -2.29
N LYS A 75 5.35 3.55 -3.31
CA LYS A 75 4.49 3.59 -4.48
C LYS A 75 3.03 3.25 -4.14
N ALA A 76 2.78 2.31 -3.24
CA ALA A 76 1.42 2.00 -2.78
C ALA A 76 0.78 3.20 -2.03
N LEU A 77 1.56 3.93 -1.23
CA LEU A 77 1.11 5.16 -0.58
C LEU A 77 0.80 6.25 -1.62
N GLU A 78 1.65 6.42 -2.63
CA GLU A 78 1.41 7.34 -3.75
C GLU A 78 0.13 6.98 -4.53
N ASP A 79 -0.13 5.68 -4.72
CA ASP A 79 -1.36 5.20 -5.36
C ASP A 79 -2.60 5.50 -4.50
N GLY A 80 -2.50 5.57 -3.17
CA GLY A 80 -3.64 5.70 -2.26
C GLY A 80 -3.93 7.10 -1.72
N ILE A 81 -2.95 7.99 -1.72
CA ILE A 81 -3.00 9.30 -1.05
C ILE A 81 -2.82 10.43 -2.07
N SER A 82 -3.73 11.40 -2.08
CA SER A 82 -3.71 12.57 -2.97
C SER A 82 -3.02 13.77 -2.37
N ASP A 83 -3.28 14.05 -1.09
CA ASP A 83 -2.67 15.17 -0.38
C ASP A 83 -1.17 14.93 -0.17
N THR A 84 -0.36 15.86 -0.69
CA THR A 84 1.11 15.72 -0.67
C THR A 84 1.69 15.77 0.74
N ASN A 85 1.09 16.52 1.66
CA ASN A 85 1.56 16.61 3.05
C ASN A 85 1.25 15.32 3.80
N LYS A 86 0.05 14.76 3.61
CA LYS A 86 -0.32 13.46 4.17
C LYS A 86 0.53 12.33 3.59
N LEU A 87 0.83 12.38 2.29
CA LEU A 87 1.70 11.39 1.64
C LEU A 87 3.11 11.41 2.24
N GLU A 88 3.69 12.61 2.40
CA GLU A 88 5.01 12.75 3.01
C GLU A 88 5.02 12.24 4.46
N GLN A 89 4.00 12.58 5.24
CA GLN A 89 3.83 12.05 6.60
C GLN A 89 3.68 10.52 6.61
N ALA A 90 2.92 9.95 5.67
CA ALA A 90 2.75 8.51 5.56
C ALA A 90 4.08 7.80 5.30
N LYS A 91 4.89 8.34 4.37
CA LYS A 91 6.22 7.81 4.03
C LYS A 91 7.15 7.86 5.24
N GLN A 92 7.19 8.98 5.96
CA GLN A 92 8.00 9.14 7.16
C GLN A 92 7.60 8.17 8.28
N ILE A 93 6.30 7.99 8.52
CA ILE A 93 5.79 7.03 9.51
C ILE A 93 6.20 5.61 9.11
N PHE A 94 5.94 5.21 7.85
CA PHE A 94 6.29 3.87 7.37
C PHE A 94 7.80 3.63 7.45
N GLU A 95 8.61 4.58 7.00
CA GLU A 95 10.07 4.50 7.03
C GLU A 95 10.58 4.27 8.45
N LYS A 96 10.11 5.06 9.41
CA LYS A 96 10.45 4.88 10.82
C LYS A 96 10.10 3.47 11.32
N CYS A 97 8.87 3.02 11.06
CA CYS A 97 8.41 1.69 11.48
C CYS A 97 9.24 0.56 10.83
N TYR A 98 9.57 0.71 9.56
CA TYR A 98 10.39 -0.23 8.80
C TYR A 98 11.82 -0.32 9.35
N ASP A 99 12.45 0.82 9.60
CA ASP A 99 13.82 0.88 10.12
C ASP A 99 13.88 0.37 11.57
N ASP A 100 12.92 0.76 12.42
CA ASP A 100 12.82 0.28 13.80
C ASP A 100 12.62 -1.24 13.86
N ALA A 101 11.80 -1.83 12.98
CA ALA A 101 11.56 -3.27 12.93
C ALA A 101 12.77 -4.06 12.41
N ASN A 102 13.58 -3.49 11.52
CA ASN A 102 14.80 -4.12 11.01
C ASN A 102 15.96 -4.12 12.02
N GLN A 103 15.91 -3.26 13.05
CA GLN A 103 16.88 -3.26 14.14
C GLN A 103 16.58 -4.31 15.21
N LYS A 104 15.38 -4.90 15.19
CA LYS A 104 14.95 -5.91 16.17
C LYS A 104 15.26 -7.32 15.67
N ASP A 105 15.56 -8.23 16.60
CA ASP A 105 15.68 -9.66 16.31
C ASP A 105 14.29 -10.29 16.20
N LEU A 106 13.69 -10.16 15.01
CA LEU A 106 12.35 -10.64 14.68
C LEU A 106 12.42 -11.61 13.50
N THR A 107 11.56 -12.64 13.53
CA THR A 107 11.28 -13.46 12.34
C THR A 107 10.62 -12.62 11.24
N SER A 108 10.62 -13.10 9.99
CA SER A 108 9.99 -12.39 8.88
C SER A 108 8.49 -12.13 9.08
N GLU A 109 7.77 -13.06 9.70
CA GLU A 109 6.34 -12.90 10.00
C GLU A 109 6.09 -11.89 11.12
N GLU A 110 6.88 -11.92 12.18
CA GLU A 110 6.79 -10.95 13.28
C GLU A 110 7.14 -9.54 12.79
N ARG A 111 8.16 -9.42 11.95
CA ARG A 111 8.56 -8.14 11.36
C ARG A 111 7.45 -7.52 10.51
N LYS A 112 6.75 -8.31 9.69
CA LYS A 112 5.61 -7.83 8.91
C LYS A 112 4.50 -7.27 9.81
N LYS A 113 4.16 -8.01 10.87
CA LYS A 113 3.15 -7.58 11.85
C LYS A 113 3.56 -6.30 12.57
N GLU A 114 4.80 -6.23 13.00
CA GLU A 114 5.37 -5.06 13.68
C GLU A 114 5.29 -3.81 12.80
N ILE A 115 5.78 -3.91 11.55
CA ILE A 115 5.75 -2.80 10.59
C ILE A 115 4.32 -2.34 10.36
N ASN A 116 3.41 -3.27 10.02
CA ASN A 116 2.03 -2.94 9.73
C ASN A 116 1.29 -2.32 10.92
N SER A 117 1.48 -2.86 12.13
CA SER A 117 0.86 -2.31 13.33
C SER A 117 1.39 -0.92 13.65
N CYS A 118 2.70 -0.71 13.55
CA CYS A 118 3.33 0.59 13.77
C CYS A 118 2.86 1.63 12.75
N SER A 119 2.74 1.26 11.47
CA SER A 119 2.32 2.17 10.40
C SER A 119 0.80 2.24 10.22
N TYR A 120 0.01 1.59 11.05
CA TYR A 120 -1.43 1.43 10.84
C TYR A 120 -2.18 2.77 10.72
N SER A 121 -1.76 3.78 11.47
CA SER A 121 -2.38 5.12 11.46
C SER A 121 -2.36 5.78 10.07
N THR A 122 -1.44 5.38 9.18
CA THR A 122 -1.35 5.90 7.81
C THR A 122 -2.57 5.56 6.95
N VAL A 123 -3.37 4.54 7.32
CA VAL A 123 -4.60 4.18 6.62
C VAL A 123 -5.59 5.35 6.59
N SER A 124 -5.61 6.19 7.63
CA SER A 124 -6.47 7.39 7.70
C SER A 124 -6.11 8.48 6.67
N PHE A 125 -4.97 8.36 6.00
CA PHE A 125 -4.53 9.30 4.98
C PHE A 125 -5.01 8.96 3.58
N PHE A 126 -5.47 7.73 3.35
CA PHE A 126 -5.94 7.27 2.04
C PHE A 126 -7.25 7.95 1.67
N ASP A 127 -7.29 8.57 0.49
CA ASP A 127 -8.42 9.38 0.01
C ASP A 127 -8.80 9.12 -1.45
N LYS A 128 -8.00 8.39 -2.22
CA LYS A 128 -8.20 8.21 -3.67
C LYS A 128 -9.37 7.30 -4.06
N LEU A 129 -9.99 6.60 -3.10
CA LEU A 129 -11.20 5.79 -3.32
C LEU A 129 -12.30 6.02 -2.28
N SER A 130 -12.11 6.94 -1.33
CA SER A 130 -13.11 7.29 -0.31
C SER A 130 -14.12 8.30 -0.81
#